data_AF-A0AAA9ZBN3-F1
#
_entry.id   AF-A0AAA9ZBN3-F1
#
_cell.length_a   1.000
_cell.length_b   1.000
_cell.length_c   1.000
_cell.angle_alpha   90.00
_cell.angle_beta   90.00
_cell.angle_gamma   90.00
#
_symmetry.space_group_name_H-M   'P 1'
#
loop_
_entity.id
_entity.type
_entity.pdbx_description
1 polymer ?
#
loop_
_entity_poly.entity_id
_entity_poly.type
_entity_poly.pdbx_seq_one_letter_code
_entity_poly.pdbx_strand_id
1 'polypeptide(L)'
;MRSLSVVCLVALCLCALFSSGSAFPEELSDDVRSVANSLFDELPEESYQAAVENYRLKRATCDLLSGFGVGDSACAAHCIARRNRGGYCNAKKVCVCRN
;
A
#
# COMPACT_ATOMS: atom_id res chain seq x y z
N MET A 1 -32.25 18.65 17.53
CA MET A 1 -31.09 19.48 17.10
C MET A 1 -29.76 18.80 17.37
N ARG A 2 -29.49 18.30 18.58
CA ARG A 2 -28.23 17.59 18.92
C ARG A 2 -28.00 16.31 18.09
N SER A 3 -29.05 15.53 17.83
CA SER A 3 -28.98 14.32 17.00
C SER A 3 -28.63 14.60 15.54
N LEU A 4 -29.21 15.66 14.94
CA LEU A 4 -28.89 16.07 13.57
C LEU A 4 -27.42 16.51 13.43
N SER A 5 -26.90 17.28 14.41
CA SER A 5 -25.50 17.71 14.40
C SER A 5 -24.53 16.53 14.50
N VAL A 6 -24.86 15.51 15.30
CA VAL A 6 -24.06 14.29 15.43
C VAL A 6 -24.09 13.48 14.14
N VAL A 7 -25.25 13.32 13.51
CA VAL A 7 -25.39 12.62 12.22
C VAL A 7 -24.59 13.32 11.11
N CYS A 8 -24.64 14.65 11.04
CA CYS A 8 -23.85 15.41 10.08
C CYS A 8 -22.33 15.27 10.30
N LEU A 9 -21.88 15.30 11.56
CA LEU A 9 -20.45 15.13 11.87
C LEU A 9 -19.95 13.74 11.52
N VAL A 10 -20.73 12.70 11.81
CA VAL A 10 -20.38 11.31 11.45
C VAL A 10 -20.35 11.15 9.92
N ALA A 11 -21.32 11.70 9.20
CA ALA A 11 -21.35 11.66 7.74
C ALA A 11 -20.14 12.39 7.11
N LEU A 12 -19.78 13.57 7.63
CA LEU A 12 -18.59 14.31 7.16
C LEU A 12 -17.29 13.55 7.41
N CYS A 13 -17.14 12.92 8.57
CA CYS A 13 -15.96 12.11 8.88
C CYS A 13 -15.86 10.88 7.96
N LEU A 14 -16.97 10.20 7.70
CA LEU A 14 -17.01 9.06 6.77
C LEU A 14 -16.64 9.50 5.35
N CYS A 15 -17.23 10.58 4.84
CA CYS A 15 -16.89 11.12 3.52
C CYS A 15 -15.39 11.48 3.41
N ALA A 16 -14.81 12.11 4.43
CA ALA A 16 -13.38 12.43 4.44
C ALA A 16 -12.48 11.19 4.44
N LEU A 17 -12.89 10.12 5.13
CA LEU A 17 -12.18 8.83 5.13
C LEU A 17 -12.29 8.12 3.78
N PHE A 18 -13.44 8.19 3.11
CA PHE A 18 -13.61 7.64 1.76
C PHE A 18 -12.81 8.42 0.71
N SER A 19 -12.76 9.75 0.80
CA SER A 19 -11.92 10.59 -0.07
C SER A 19 -10.42 10.41 0.16
N SER A 20 -10.01 9.88 1.32
CA SER A 20 -8.61 9.54 1.63
C SER A 20 -8.30 8.04 1.51
N GLY A 21 -9.28 7.23 1.08
CA GLY A 21 -9.14 5.79 0.85
C GLY A 21 -8.25 5.42 -0.35
N SER A 22 -7.91 6.39 -1.21
CA SER A 22 -6.88 6.28 -2.23
C SER A 22 -5.60 6.96 -1.75
N ALA A 23 -4.86 6.29 -0.86
CA ALA A 23 -3.46 6.62 -0.57
C ALA A 23 -2.51 6.19 -1.71
N PHE A 24 -2.95 6.37 -2.96
CA PHE A 24 -2.12 6.33 -4.15
C PHE A 24 -2.41 7.61 -4.94
N PRO A 25 -1.39 8.43 -5.26
CA PRO A 25 -1.57 9.50 -6.23
C PRO A 25 -1.73 8.87 -7.62
N GLU A 26 -2.94 8.88 -8.16
CA GLU A 26 -3.26 8.42 -9.54
C GLU A 26 -2.79 9.43 -10.61
N GLU A 27 -2.57 10.70 -10.23
CA GLU A 27 -2.05 11.74 -11.13
C GLU A 27 -0.53 11.67 -11.36
N LEU A 28 0.18 10.80 -10.63
CA LEU A 28 1.64 10.60 -10.78
C LEU A 28 1.97 9.25 -11.44
N SER A 29 0.98 8.52 -11.97
CA SER A 29 1.26 7.24 -12.64
C SER A 29 1.57 7.37 -14.12
N ASP A 30 0.99 8.31 -14.85
CA ASP A 30 1.18 8.36 -16.32
C ASP A 30 2.53 8.99 -16.72
N ASP A 31 2.92 10.09 -16.08
CA ASP A 31 4.23 10.72 -16.32
C ASP A 31 5.39 9.85 -15.84
N VAL A 32 5.25 9.20 -14.67
CA VAL A 32 6.28 8.30 -14.15
C VAL A 32 6.36 7.01 -14.96
N ARG A 33 5.25 6.49 -15.48
CA ARG A 33 5.24 5.31 -16.37
C ARG A 33 5.95 5.63 -17.69
N SER A 34 5.67 6.80 -18.28
CA SER A 34 6.31 7.26 -19.52
C SER A 34 7.82 7.39 -19.35
N VAL A 35 8.27 8.05 -18.27
CA VAL A 35 9.69 8.20 -17.93
C VAL A 35 10.35 6.87 -17.57
N ALA A 36 9.65 5.99 -16.87
CA ALA A 36 10.19 4.67 -16.53
C ALA A 36 10.34 3.82 -17.79
N ASN A 37 9.33 3.80 -18.66
CA ASN A 37 9.38 3.06 -19.93
C ASN A 37 10.50 3.57 -20.84
N SER A 38 10.75 4.88 -20.92
CA SER A 38 11.88 5.42 -21.71
C SER A 38 13.25 5.11 -21.08
N LEU A 39 13.35 5.05 -19.75
CA LEU A 39 14.57 4.62 -19.05
C LEU A 39 14.84 3.11 -19.16
N PHE A 40 13.79 2.29 -19.24
CA PHE A 40 13.93 0.83 -19.35
C PHE A 40 14.26 0.38 -20.79
N ASP A 41 13.95 1.17 -21.81
CA ASP A 41 14.25 0.86 -23.23
C ASP A 41 15.76 0.95 -23.56
N GLU A 42 16.54 1.69 -22.75
CA GLU A 42 17.99 1.84 -22.89
C GLU A 42 18.83 0.94 -21.96
N LEU A 43 18.21 0.20 -21.03
CA LEU A 43 18.95 -0.58 -20.03
C LEU A 43 19.25 -2.01 -20.54
N PRO A 44 20.52 -2.46 -20.55
CA PRO A 44 20.84 -3.85 -20.92
C PRO A 44 20.14 -4.84 -19.98
N GLU A 45 19.63 -5.95 -20.52
CA GLU A 45 18.86 -6.98 -19.78
C GLU A 45 19.48 -7.40 -18.43
N GLU A 46 20.81 -7.42 -18.29
CA GLU A 46 21.50 -7.71 -17.02
C GLU A 46 21.22 -6.68 -15.92
N SER A 47 21.09 -5.40 -16.27
CA SER A 47 20.83 -4.33 -15.31
C SER A 47 19.41 -4.37 -14.74
N TYR A 48 18.45 -4.91 -15.51
CA TYR A 48 17.08 -5.12 -15.05
C TYR A 48 17.01 -6.19 -13.96
N GLN A 49 17.71 -7.31 -14.16
CA GLN A 49 17.83 -8.38 -13.15
C GLN A 49 18.45 -7.84 -11.85
N ALA A 50 19.55 -7.09 -11.96
CA ALA A 50 20.20 -6.47 -10.80
C ALA A 50 19.31 -5.43 -10.10
N ALA A 51 18.52 -4.67 -10.86
CA ALA A 51 17.58 -3.69 -10.30
C ALA A 51 16.43 -4.37 -9.55
N VAL A 52 15.86 -5.45 -10.08
CA VAL A 52 14.79 -6.23 -9.43
C VAL A 52 15.30 -6.92 -8.16
N GLU A 53 16.51 -7.50 -8.19
CA GLU A 53 17.12 -8.12 -7.01
C GLU A 53 17.39 -7.10 -5.88
N ASN A 54 17.76 -5.86 -6.24
CA ASN A 54 18.05 -4.79 -5.28
C ASN A 54 16.85 -3.87 -4.99
N TYR A 55 15.67 -4.17 -5.54
CA TYR A 55 14.49 -3.34 -5.39
C TYR A 55 13.92 -3.43 -3.96
N ARG A 56 14.35 -2.53 -3.08
CA ARG A 56 13.80 -2.37 -1.73
C ARG A 56 12.59 -1.44 -1.75
N LEU A 57 11.40 -2.02 -1.89
CA LEU A 57 10.16 -1.31 -1.57
C LEU A 57 10.12 -0.96 -0.08
N LYS A 58 9.80 0.30 0.25
CA LYS A 58 9.55 0.72 1.64
C LYS A 58 8.32 -0.02 2.17
N ARG A 59 8.52 -0.90 3.16
CA ARG A 59 7.47 -1.74 3.75
C ARG A 59 6.70 -0.97 4.83
N ALA A 60 5.78 -0.12 4.41
CA ALA A 60 4.99 0.70 5.34
C ALA A 60 3.94 -0.11 6.15
N THR A 61 3.49 -1.26 5.64
CA THR A 61 2.36 -2.01 6.21
C THR A 61 2.64 -2.52 7.62
N CYS A 62 3.74 -3.25 7.82
CA CYS A 62 4.07 -3.81 9.13
C CYS A 62 4.79 -2.81 10.05
N ASP A 63 5.51 -1.83 9.50
CA ASP A 63 6.18 -0.80 10.30
C ASP A 63 5.19 0.23 10.85
N LEU A 64 4.45 0.93 9.98
CA LEU A 64 3.61 2.07 10.38
C LEU A 64 2.31 1.65 11.05
N LEU A 65 1.67 0.57 10.57
CA LEU A 65 0.36 0.15 11.11
C LEU A 65 0.50 -0.73 12.36
N SER A 66 1.71 -1.15 12.74
CA SER A 66 1.91 -1.89 13.99
C SER A 66 1.70 -1.03 15.23
N GLY A 67 1.92 0.29 15.16
CA GLY A 67 1.62 1.22 16.26
C GLY A 67 0.13 1.30 16.60
N PHE A 68 -0.74 0.97 15.64
CA PHE A 68 -2.18 0.89 15.80
C PHE A 68 -2.67 -0.55 16.06
N GLY A 69 -1.77 -1.52 16.15
CA GLY A 69 -2.11 -2.94 16.36
C GLY A 69 -2.79 -3.63 15.18
N VAL A 70 -2.85 -3.00 14.00
CA VAL A 70 -3.54 -3.53 12.80
C VAL A 70 -2.59 -3.96 11.67
N GLY A 71 -1.28 -3.93 11.92
CA GLY A 71 -0.27 -4.30 10.92
C GLY A 71 -0.45 -5.72 10.36
N ASP A 72 -0.74 -6.69 11.22
CA ASP A 72 -1.00 -8.07 10.79
C ASP A 72 -2.25 -8.18 9.92
N SER A 73 -3.33 -7.48 10.28
CA SER A 73 -4.58 -7.47 9.52
C SER A 73 -4.39 -6.85 8.13
N ALA A 74 -3.64 -5.74 8.05
CA ALA A 74 -3.31 -5.10 6.78
C ALA A 74 -2.42 -6.00 5.89
N CYS A 75 -1.44 -6.68 6.49
CA CYS A 75 -0.62 -7.68 5.80
C CYS A 75 -1.48 -8.86 5.30
N ALA A 76 -2.38 -9.38 6.12
CA ALA A 76 -3.27 -10.46 5.74
C ALA A 76 -4.18 -10.07 4.58
N ALA A 77 -4.80 -8.89 4.62
CA ALA A 77 -5.64 -8.37 3.55
C ALA A 77 -4.85 -8.22 2.24
N HIS A 78 -3.62 -7.70 2.31
CA HIS A 78 -2.73 -7.59 1.15
C HIS A 78 -2.44 -8.96 0.52
N CYS A 79 -2.13 -9.95 1.35
CA CYS A 79 -1.82 -11.30 0.88
C CYS A 79 -3.05 -11.99 0.26
N ILE A 80 -4.24 -11.80 0.84
CA ILE A 80 -5.50 -12.32 0.30
C ILE A 80 -5.82 -11.69 -1.06
N ALA A 81 -5.61 -10.38 -1.23
CA ALA A 81 -5.78 -9.71 -2.53
C ALA A 81 -4.86 -10.30 -3.60
N ARG A 82 -3.68 -10.82 -3.22
CA ARG A 82 -2.75 -11.57 -4.08
C ARG A 82 -3.06 -13.07 -4.20
N ARG A 83 -4.24 -13.52 -3.75
CA ARG A 83 -4.70 -14.93 -3.74
C ARG A 83 -3.92 -15.90 -2.84
N ASN A 84 -3.27 -15.39 -1.80
CA ASN A 84 -2.77 -16.24 -0.71
C ASN A 84 -3.87 -16.45 0.35
N ARG A 85 -3.71 -17.42 1.27
CA ARG A 85 -4.67 -17.65 2.38
C ARG A 85 -4.62 -16.58 3.46
N GLY A 86 -3.57 -15.75 3.48
CA GLY A 86 -3.38 -14.68 4.43
C GLY A 86 -1.92 -14.32 4.60
N GLY A 87 -1.60 -13.57 5.65
CA GLY A 87 -0.24 -13.16 5.98
C GLY A 87 -0.12 -12.62 7.39
N TYR A 88 1.11 -12.46 7.86
CA TYR A 88 1.43 -11.92 9.18
C TYR A 88 2.74 -11.11 9.13
N CYS A 89 2.91 -10.21 10.09
CA CYS A 89 4.14 -9.46 10.27
C CYS A 89 5.11 -10.27 11.15
N ASN A 90 6.34 -10.49 10.67
CA ASN A 90 7.37 -11.12 11.48
C ASN A 90 8.07 -10.11 12.43
N ALA A 91 8.98 -10.61 13.28
CA ALA A 91 9.73 -9.78 14.23
C ALA A 91 10.59 -8.69 13.57
N LYS A 92 10.92 -8.83 12.29
CA LYS A 92 11.67 -7.85 11.48
C LYS A 92 10.74 -6.88 10.73
N LYS A 93 9.45 -6.83 11.10
CA LYS A 93 8.42 -5.99 10.48
C LYS A 93 8.27 -6.24 8.98
N VAL A 94 8.42 -7.50 8.58
CA VAL A 94 8.19 -7.95 7.20
C VAL A 94 6.86 -8.68 7.12
N CYS A 95 6.02 -8.29 6.17
CA CYS A 95 4.80 -9.03 5.84
C CYS A 95 5.16 -10.34 5.12
N VAL A 96 4.77 -11.46 5.71
CA VAL A 96 4.98 -12.81 5.18
C VAL A 96 3.63 -13.39 4.80
N CYS A 97 3.41 -13.65 3.51
CA CYS A 97 2.20 -14.33 3.04
C CYS A 97 2.30 -15.85 3.25
N ARG A 98 1.18 -16.48 3.60
CA ARG A 98 1.02 -17.93 3.73
C ARG A 98 0.02 -18.45 2.69
N ASN A 99 0.34 -19.59 2.10
CA ASN A 99 -0.50 -20.24 1.09
C ASN A 99 -1.63 -21.08 1.70
#